data_AF-I7H9Y7-F1
#
_entry.id   AF-I7H9Y7-F1
#
_cell.length_a   1.000
_cell.length_b   1.000
_cell.length_c   1.000
_cell.angle_alpha   90.00
_cell.angle_beta   90.00
_cell.angle_gamma   90.00
#
_symmetry.space_group_name_H-M   'P 1'
#
loop_
_entity.id
_entity.type
_entity.pdbx_description
1 polymer ?
#
loop_
_entity_poly.entity_id
_entity_poly.type
_entity_poly.pdbx_seq_one_letter_code
_entity_poly.pdbx_strand_id
1 'polypeptide(L)'
;IACYISNCPRGGKRALQDPSLRQCMSCGPGERGRCFGPSICCGEGLGCLMGSPETAHCVEENYLLTPCQSGGRPCGSEGGRCAASGLCCDTESCVLDSDCLVDSEPSEGAHSSPAELLLRLLHIASRTQTEY
;
A
#
# COMPACT_ATOMS: atom_id res chain seq x y z
N ILE A 1 -29.00 17.55 -37.86
CA ILE A 1 -28.03 18.53 -37.31
C ILE A 1 -26.92 17.75 -36.64
N ALA A 2 -25.71 17.84 -37.19
CA ALA A 2 -24.51 17.20 -36.65
C ALA A 2 -23.56 18.32 -36.24
N CYS A 3 -23.37 18.53 -34.94
CA CYS A 3 -22.35 19.44 -34.44
C CYS A 3 -20.99 18.76 -34.52
N TYR A 4 -20.22 19.09 -35.56
CA TYR A 4 -18.83 18.69 -35.68
C TYR A 4 -17.96 19.84 -35.14
N ILE A 5 -17.53 19.72 -33.89
CA ILE A 5 -16.63 20.69 -33.27
C ILE A 5 -15.20 20.37 -33.73
N SER A 6 -14.71 21.14 -34.70
CA SER A 6 -13.40 20.96 -35.36
C SER A 6 -12.31 21.87 -34.80
N ASN A 7 -12.24 22.06 -33.48
CA ASN A 7 -11.14 22.80 -32.86
C ASN A 7 -10.92 22.39 -31.39
N CYS A 8 -10.48 21.16 -31.17
CA CYS A 8 -9.78 20.86 -29.93
C CYS A 8 -8.32 21.29 -30.10
N PRO A 9 -7.80 22.27 -29.33
CA PRO A 9 -6.38 22.59 -29.35
C PRO A 9 -5.57 21.34 -29.00
N ARG A 10 -4.48 21.08 -29.74
CA ARG A 10 -3.52 20.03 -29.41
C ARG A 10 -2.79 20.37 -28.11
N GLY A 11 -3.40 19.95 -27.00
CA GLY A 11 -2.91 20.14 -25.65
C GLY A 11 -3.66 19.21 -24.70
N GLY A 12 -3.57 17.90 -24.97
CA GLY A 12 -4.11 16.85 -24.11
C GLY A 12 -3.57 17.04 -22.70
N LYS A 13 -4.50 17.22 -21.79
CA LYS A 13 -4.36 17.59 -20.38
C LYS A 13 -3.16 16.90 -19.76
N ARG A 14 -2.24 17.71 -19.21
CA ARG A 14 -1.15 17.29 -18.33
C ARG A 14 -1.71 16.20 -17.40
N ALA A 15 -1.03 15.06 -17.33
CA ALA A 15 -1.27 14.07 -16.29
C ALA A 15 -1.40 14.84 -14.98
N LEU A 16 -2.64 14.95 -14.48
CA LEU A 16 -2.88 15.50 -13.16
C LEU A 16 -2.03 14.61 -12.26
N GLN A 17 -1.01 15.18 -11.62
CA GLN A 17 -0.33 14.53 -10.51
C GLN A 17 -1.42 13.85 -9.70
N ASP A 18 -1.33 12.53 -9.57
CA ASP A 18 -2.29 11.71 -8.83
C ASP A 18 -2.60 12.47 -7.54
N PRO A 19 -3.80 13.07 -7.40
CA PRO A 19 -4.11 13.88 -6.24
C PRO A 19 -4.00 12.92 -5.08
N SER A 20 -2.96 13.08 -4.25
CA SER A 20 -2.56 12.14 -3.20
C SER A 20 -3.79 11.48 -2.59
N LEU A 21 -4.10 10.26 -3.04
CA LEU A 21 -5.36 9.61 -2.72
C LEU A 21 -5.43 9.44 -1.21
N ARG A 22 -6.59 9.74 -0.61
CA ARG A 22 -6.73 9.56 0.84
C ARG A 22 -6.55 8.09 1.18
N GLN A 23 -6.01 7.79 2.35
CA GLN A 23 -6.05 6.42 2.85
C GLN A 23 -7.49 6.04 3.15
N CYS A 24 -7.83 4.78 2.86
CA CYS A 24 -9.13 4.24 3.25
C CYS A 24 -9.29 4.25 4.78
N MET A 25 -10.54 4.25 5.25
CA MET A 25 -10.86 4.29 6.67
C MET A 25 -10.17 3.17 7.45
N SER A 26 -9.88 3.47 8.72
CA SER A 26 -9.40 2.48 9.67
C SER A 26 -10.53 1.55 10.08
N CYS A 27 -10.14 0.35 10.51
CA CYS A 27 -11.05 -0.72 10.92
C CYS A 27 -10.34 -1.70 11.85
N GLY A 28 -11.10 -2.64 12.41
CA GLY A 28 -10.56 -3.69 13.27
C GLY A 28 -10.25 -3.23 14.70
N PRO A 29 -9.82 -4.15 15.58
CA PRO A 29 -9.55 -3.87 16.98
C PRO A 29 -8.46 -2.79 17.14
N GLY A 30 -8.84 -1.67 17.76
CA GLY A 30 -7.94 -0.56 18.03
C GLY A 30 -7.53 0.23 16.78
N GLU A 31 -8.35 0.23 15.72
CA GLU A 31 -8.09 1.00 14.48
C GLU A 31 -6.77 0.61 13.80
N ARG A 32 -6.29 -0.62 14.03
CA ARG A 32 -5.00 -1.12 13.54
C ARG A 32 -5.06 -1.63 12.10
N GLY A 33 -6.26 -1.80 11.55
CA GLY A 33 -6.48 -2.21 10.17
C GLY A 33 -6.91 -1.06 9.27
N ARG A 34 -6.98 -1.34 7.97
CA ARG A 34 -7.51 -0.48 6.92
C ARG A 34 -8.49 -1.25 6.06
N CYS A 35 -9.51 -0.55 5.56
CA CYS A 35 -10.49 -1.14 4.65
C CYS A 35 -9.86 -1.39 3.28
N PHE A 36 -9.96 -2.64 2.80
CA PHE A 36 -9.57 -3.02 1.44
C PHE A 36 -10.78 -3.20 0.52
N GLY A 37 -11.95 -3.46 1.11
CA GLY A 37 -13.24 -3.56 0.44
C GLY A 37 -14.37 -3.38 1.46
N PRO A 38 -15.65 -3.36 1.04
CA PRO A 38 -16.78 -3.09 1.94
C PRO A 38 -16.91 -4.09 3.09
N SER A 39 -16.39 -5.31 2.91
CA SER A 39 -16.42 -6.39 3.89
C SER A 39 -15.02 -6.93 4.22
N ILE A 40 -13.95 -6.16 3.96
CA ILE A 40 -12.56 -6.59 4.12
C ILE A 40 -11.77 -5.55 4.91
N CYS A 41 -11.24 -5.97 6.05
CA CYS A 41 -10.36 -5.18 6.91
C CYS A 41 -9.04 -5.91 7.12
N CYS A 42 -7.91 -5.28 6.79
CA CYS A 42 -6.59 -5.89 6.95
C CYS A 42 -5.59 -4.98 7.64
N GLY A 43 -4.64 -5.56 8.37
CA GLY A 43 -3.54 -4.82 8.98
C GLY A 43 -2.38 -5.71 9.40
N GLU A 44 -1.19 -5.11 9.48
CA GLU A 44 0.01 -5.78 9.94
C GLU A 44 -0.16 -6.30 11.38
N GLY A 45 0.06 -7.61 11.56
CA GLY A 45 -0.15 -8.32 12.82
C GLY A 45 -1.63 -8.55 13.21
N LEU A 46 -2.59 -7.99 12.49
CA LEU A 46 -4.02 -8.34 12.59
C LEU A 46 -4.37 -9.48 11.62
N GLY A 47 -3.69 -9.55 10.47
CA GLY A 47 -4.11 -10.36 9.33
C GLY A 47 -5.25 -9.67 8.59
N CYS A 48 -6.16 -10.46 8.03
CA CYS A 48 -7.36 -9.97 7.35
C CYS A 48 -8.62 -10.56 7.96
N LEU A 49 -9.58 -9.68 8.25
CA LEU A 49 -10.92 -10.00 8.69
C LEU A 49 -11.88 -9.79 7.51
N MET A 50 -12.73 -10.79 7.24
CA MET A 50 -13.69 -10.75 6.14
C MET A 50 -15.09 -11.10 6.65
N GLY A 51 -16.07 -10.24 6.34
CA GLY A 51 -17.48 -10.46 6.70
C GLY A 51 -17.77 -10.47 8.20
N SER A 52 -16.86 -9.92 9.01
CA SER A 52 -16.99 -9.82 10.46
C SER A 52 -17.59 -8.47 10.86
N PRO A 53 -18.16 -8.30 12.07
CA PRO A 53 -18.72 -7.00 12.50
C PRO A 53 -17.68 -5.88 12.51
N GLU A 54 -16.40 -6.22 12.68
CA GLU A 54 -15.28 -5.27 12.60
C GLU A 54 -15.06 -4.70 11.18
N THR A 55 -15.61 -5.35 10.15
CA THR A 55 -15.58 -4.88 8.76
C THR A 55 -16.77 -3.98 8.40
N ALA A 56 -17.79 -3.88 9.26
CA ALA A 56 -19.01 -3.13 8.96
C ALA A 56 -18.74 -1.63 8.68
N HIS A 57 -17.71 -1.06 9.30
CA HIS A 57 -17.29 0.32 9.04
C HIS A 57 -16.77 0.53 7.61
N CYS A 58 -16.28 -0.52 6.95
CA CYS A 58 -15.76 -0.43 5.59
C CYS A 58 -16.84 -0.24 4.52
N VAL A 59 -18.10 -0.59 4.79
CA VAL A 59 -19.23 -0.23 3.92
C VAL A 59 -19.37 1.28 3.77
N GLU A 60 -18.96 2.05 4.77
CA GLU A 60 -19.10 3.51 4.73
C GLU A 60 -18.22 4.16 3.65
N GLU A 61 -17.13 3.50 3.23
CA GLU A 61 -16.31 3.94 2.09
C GLU A 61 -17.15 4.08 0.80
N ASN A 62 -18.16 3.25 0.60
CA ASN A 62 -19.02 3.28 -0.60
C ASN A 62 -19.87 4.56 -0.70
N TYR A 63 -20.07 5.26 0.41
CA TYR A 63 -20.83 6.52 0.43
C TYR A 63 -19.94 7.76 0.28
N LEU A 64 -18.61 7.61 0.34
CA LEU A 64 -17.67 8.70 0.21
C LEU A 64 -17.37 8.98 -1.26
N LEU A 65 -17.67 10.21 -1.71
CA LEU A 65 -17.43 10.64 -3.10
C LEU A 65 -15.95 10.85 -3.45
N THR A 66 -15.07 10.80 -2.44
CA THR A 66 -13.61 10.93 -2.64
C THR A 66 -13.00 9.53 -2.70
N PRO A 67 -12.26 9.18 -3.76
CA PRO A 67 -11.62 7.87 -3.84
C PRO A 67 -10.55 7.73 -2.75
N CYS A 68 -10.46 6.54 -2.18
CA CYS A 68 -9.40 6.16 -1.26
C CYS A 68 -8.48 5.12 -1.88
N GLN A 69 -7.30 4.97 -1.28
CA GLN A 69 -6.39 3.89 -1.61
C GLN A 69 -5.97 3.15 -0.33
N SER A 70 -6.15 1.85 -0.34
CA SER A 70 -5.63 0.95 0.69
C SER A 70 -4.10 0.98 0.65
N GLY A 71 -3.47 0.83 1.83
CA GLY A 71 -2.02 0.80 1.93
C GLY A 71 -1.38 -0.41 1.23
N GLY A 72 -0.06 -0.50 1.35
CA GLY A 72 0.69 -1.64 0.83
C GLY A 72 1.13 -1.50 -0.62
N ARG A 73 2.12 -2.33 -0.97
CA ARG A 73 2.68 -2.43 -2.33
C ARG A 73 1.70 -3.18 -3.24
N PRO A 74 1.64 -2.86 -4.55
CA PRO A 74 0.82 -3.60 -5.49
C PRO A 74 1.27 -5.07 -5.58
N CYS A 75 0.31 -5.97 -5.79
CA CYS A 75 0.52 -7.40 -5.96
C CYS A 75 -0.57 -7.98 -6.88
N GLY A 76 -0.34 -9.18 -7.41
CA GLY A 76 -1.24 -9.82 -8.37
C GLY A 76 -1.43 -9.04 -9.69
N SER A 77 -2.40 -9.47 -10.50
CA SER A 77 -2.74 -8.83 -11.79
C SER A 77 -3.93 -7.86 -11.70
N GLU A 78 -4.81 -8.04 -10.71
CA GLU A 78 -6.12 -7.37 -10.63
C GLU A 78 -6.09 -6.06 -9.83
N GLY A 79 -4.93 -5.41 -9.72
CA GLY A 79 -4.79 -4.19 -8.91
C GLY A 79 -4.86 -4.44 -7.40
N GLY A 80 -4.57 -5.67 -6.97
CA GLY A 80 -4.46 -6.03 -5.56
C GLY A 80 -3.29 -5.33 -4.86
N ARG A 81 -3.33 -5.31 -3.54
CA ARG A 81 -2.28 -4.74 -2.69
C ARG A 81 -2.01 -5.62 -1.49
N CYS A 82 -0.75 -5.64 -1.06
CA CYS A 82 -0.35 -6.41 0.11
C CYS A 82 -0.99 -5.83 1.37
N ALA A 83 -1.88 -6.60 1.97
CA ALA A 83 -2.74 -6.15 3.05
C ALA A 83 -2.27 -6.62 4.43
N ALA A 84 -1.53 -7.73 4.45
CA ALA A 84 -0.80 -8.28 5.58
C ALA A 84 0.32 -9.19 5.04
N SER A 85 1.20 -9.67 5.93
CA SER A 85 2.29 -10.58 5.56
C SER A 85 1.77 -11.82 4.81
N GLY A 86 2.17 -11.96 3.55
CA GLY A 86 1.82 -13.07 2.67
C GLY A 86 0.40 -13.01 2.08
N LEU A 87 -0.32 -11.90 2.22
CA LEU A 87 -1.70 -11.74 1.73
C LEU A 87 -1.82 -10.56 0.76
N CYS A 88 -2.21 -10.87 -0.47
CA CYS A 88 -2.59 -9.90 -1.49
C CYS A 88 -4.11 -9.76 -1.52
N CYS A 89 -4.64 -8.55 -1.37
CA CYS A 89 -6.09 -8.31 -1.38
C CYS A 89 -6.49 -7.27 -2.41
N ASP A 90 -7.62 -7.51 -3.06
CA ASP A 90 -8.38 -6.53 -3.83
C ASP A 90 -9.66 -6.14 -3.06
N THR A 91 -10.62 -5.51 -3.73
CA THR A 91 -11.88 -5.05 -3.10
C THR A 91 -12.85 -6.17 -2.76
N GLU A 92 -12.67 -7.36 -3.33
CA GLU A 92 -13.59 -8.49 -3.24
C GLU A 92 -12.99 -9.69 -2.50
N SER A 93 -11.67 -9.90 -2.58
CA SER A 93 -11.02 -11.08 -2.05
C SER A 93 -9.58 -10.86 -1.60
N CYS A 94 -9.06 -11.84 -0.86
CA CYS A 94 -7.66 -11.94 -0.49
C CYS A 94 -7.11 -13.31 -0.87
N VAL A 95 -5.92 -13.34 -1.43
CA VAL A 95 -5.20 -14.56 -1.80
C VAL A 95 -3.81 -14.57 -1.16
N LEU A 96 -3.28 -15.76 -0.92
CA LEU A 96 -1.90 -15.89 -0.47
C LEU A 96 -0.96 -15.52 -1.62
N ASP A 97 -0.01 -14.64 -1.34
CA ASP A 97 0.97 -14.18 -2.30
C ASP A 97 2.33 -14.05 -1.61
N SER A 98 3.32 -14.80 -2.11
CA SER A 98 4.69 -14.77 -1.58
C SER A 98 5.34 -13.40 -1.77
N ASP A 99 4.91 -12.63 -2.77
CA ASP A 99 5.38 -11.26 -2.97
C ASP A 99 4.84 -10.32 -1.88
N CYS A 100 3.88 -10.73 -1.06
CA CYS A 100 3.44 -9.96 0.10
C CYS A 100 4.11 -10.40 1.40
N LEU A 101 5.03 -11.37 1.37
CA LEU A 101 5.82 -11.69 2.54
C LEU A 101 6.72 -10.51 2.88
N VAL A 102 6.56 -10.01 4.11
CA VAL A 102 7.46 -9.03 4.68
C VAL A 102 8.71 -9.82 5.06
N ASP A 103 9.67 -9.92 4.15
CA ASP A 103 11.05 -10.13 4.59
C ASP A 103 11.34 -8.99 5.56
N SER A 104 12.03 -9.24 6.66
CA SER A 104 12.16 -8.30 7.77
C SER A 104 13.07 -7.11 7.43
N GLU A 105 13.00 -6.59 6.21
CA GLU A 105 13.68 -5.41 5.75
C GLU A 105 12.66 -4.27 5.82
N PRO A 106 12.82 -3.34 6.78
CA PRO A 106 11.98 -2.16 6.81
C PRO A 106 12.12 -1.48 5.45
N SER A 107 10.99 -1.17 4.82
CA SER A 107 10.94 -0.22 3.71
C SER A 107 11.29 1.16 4.27
N GLU A 108 12.56 1.33 4.63
CA GLU A 108 13.14 2.59 4.97
C GLU A 108 13.31 3.37 3.68
N GLY A 109 12.34 4.23 3.40
CA GLY A 109 12.64 5.54 2.82
C GLY A 109 13.53 6.40 3.74
N ALA A 110 14.41 5.79 4.55
CA ALA A 110 15.44 6.50 5.26
C ALA A 110 16.48 6.90 4.23
N HIS A 111 16.60 8.20 4.01
CA HIS A 111 17.81 8.78 3.48
C HIS A 111 18.96 8.31 4.38
N SER A 112 19.63 7.23 3.99
CA SER A 112 20.76 6.71 4.74
C SER A 112 21.84 7.78 4.75
N SER A 113 22.04 8.38 5.92
CA SER A 113 23.03 9.42 6.06
C SER A 113 24.42 8.82 5.78
N PRO A 114 25.36 9.58 5.18
CA PRO A 114 26.71 9.09 4.94
C PRO A 114 27.42 8.60 6.21
N ALA A 115 27.00 9.07 7.39
CA ALA A 115 27.49 8.61 8.69
C ALA A 115 27.11 7.14 8.99
N GLU A 116 25.93 6.70 8.56
CA GLU A 116 25.44 5.34 8.81
C GLU A 116 26.14 4.32 7.89
N LEU A 117 26.37 4.70 6.63
CA LEU A 117 27.21 3.96 5.70
C LEU A 117 28.66 3.83 6.23
N LEU A 118 29.22 4.90 6.79
CA LEU A 118 30.54 4.87 7.43
C LEU A 118 30.57 3.91 8.63
N LEU A 119 29.54 3.90 9.48
CA LEU A 119 29.47 2.95 10.59
C LEU A 119 29.42 1.50 10.08
N ARG A 120 28.64 1.22 9.04
CA ARG A 120 28.57 -0.15 8.47
C ARG A 120 29.91 -0.58 7.87
N LEU A 121 30.61 0.32 7.18
CA LEU A 121 31.94 0.03 6.64
C LEU A 121 32.97 -0.23 7.76
N LEU A 122 32.92 0.51 8.86
CA LEU A 122 33.81 0.27 10.02
C LEU A 122 33.56 -1.08 10.68
N HIS A 123 32.30 -1.52 10.80
CA HIS A 123 31.97 -2.86 11.33
C HIS A 123 32.43 -4.00 10.42
N ILE A 124 32.52 -3.76 9.10
CA ILE A 124 33.04 -4.75 8.15
C ILE A 124 34.57 -4.80 8.25
N ALA A 125 35.24 -3.65 8.33
CA ALA A 125 36.69 -3.55 8.45
C ALA A 125 37.24 -4.13 9.77
N SER A 126 36.48 -4.02 10.87
CA SER A 126 36.88 -4.64 12.15
C SER A 126 36.76 -6.16 12.13
N ARG A 127 35.84 -6.73 11.33
CA ARG A 127 35.74 -8.20 11.13
C ARG A 127 36.91 -8.76 10.32
N THR A 128 37.56 -7.96 9.48
CA THR A 128 38.72 -8.39 8.68
C THR A 128 40.06 -8.29 9.43
N GLN A 129 40.10 -7.75 10.65
CA GLN A 129 41.32 -7.68 11.45
C GLN A 129 41.52 -8.88 12.40
N THR A 130 40.54 -9.79 12.49
CA THR A 130 40.62 -10.95 13.41
C THR A 130 41.20 -12.21 12.76
N GLU A 131 41.82 -12.11 11.57
CA GLU A 131 42.38 -13.27 10.85
C GLU A 131 43.86 -13.16 10.42
N TYR A 132 44.70 -12.40 11.14
CA TYR A 132 46.16 -12.64 11.14
C TYR A 132 46.86 -12.17 12.42
#